data_AF-F9YRN1-F1
#
_entry.id   AF-F9YRN1-F1
#
_cell.length_a   1.000
_cell.length_b   1.000
_cell.length_c   1.000
_cell.angle_alpha   90.00
_cell.angle_beta   90.00
_cell.angle_gamma   90.00
#
_symmetry.space_group_name_H-M   'P 1'
#
loop_
_entity.id
_entity.type
_entity.pdbx_description
1 polymer ?
#
loop_
_entity_poly.entity_id
_entity_poly.type
_entity_poly.pdbx_seq_one_letter_code
_entity_poly.pdbx_strand_id
1 'polypeptide(L)'
;MRKIKVFLGLMLMASVMFVSCGKDDNKVEPPVIHEMKVENDVLTILEEESKTIKIVSGNGDYQVKSDNDNVAVTEKEGVITIIGQKAGRSTISVTDSKGKKASISITINTLVLDKAEVIIQKGEKATVEIQSGSGIYSVVSDNEPVATAELSGTNITITAIVDGTATITVTDTKINKTQQVNVIVTLIPQSYYNLSNDKTTLVKWLDQELTTLDMQSDPVLSKVTSIGARAFLGSKLTSITLPNELKIIKESAFSSSIALTSLMIPEGVTTIEGSAFYNCRALTTITLPQTLTEIGESAFKSCYELNNVVIPNEVKRLESDAFSDCRELTTITLSNQLTHIGDTAFNGCGKLASIELPETLEEIGISAFSDCKALTSITIPNKVTELSNSLFWGCSNLASITIGEEVTTIGEEVFRDCAKLTSINIPSKVTDIGKIIFSGCNSLVSITMNPVTPPTLGFEEDENENFKYLYNNDLTAFKHIYVPSASLSEYQQVEGWSEYSDKISAQ
;
A
#
# COMPACT_ATOMS: atom_id res chain seq x y z
N MET A 1 -7.76 -47.78 -42.05
CA MET A 1 -8.83 -47.82 -43.06
C MET A 1 -8.87 -46.48 -43.78
N ARG A 2 -8.91 -46.48 -45.14
CA ARG A 2 -9.01 -45.35 -46.11
C ARG A 2 -7.82 -44.36 -46.12
N LYS A 3 -6.85 -44.39 -47.05
CA LYS A 3 -6.81 -44.18 -48.54
C LYS A 3 -7.35 -42.82 -49.00
N ILE A 4 -6.52 -42.06 -49.74
CA ILE A 4 -6.72 -41.42 -51.08
C ILE A 4 -5.40 -40.67 -51.40
N LYS A 5 -4.46 -41.18 -52.22
CA LYS A 5 -4.35 -41.29 -53.70
C LYS A 5 -4.22 -39.95 -54.47
N VAL A 6 -2.98 -39.73 -54.90
CA VAL A 6 -2.47 -38.90 -56.01
C VAL A 6 -3.23 -39.18 -57.32
N PHE A 7 -3.48 -38.15 -58.12
CA PHE A 7 -3.83 -38.29 -59.54
C PHE A 7 -3.04 -37.31 -60.41
N LEU A 8 -2.40 -37.90 -61.41
CA LEU A 8 -1.61 -37.35 -62.50
C LEU A 8 -2.55 -37.14 -63.70
N GLY A 9 -2.42 -36.04 -64.45
CA GLY A 9 -3.21 -35.77 -65.65
C GLY A 9 -2.39 -35.09 -66.74
N LEU A 10 -1.89 -35.90 -67.68
CA LEU A 10 -1.39 -35.50 -69.00
C LEU A 10 -2.55 -35.03 -69.88
N MET A 11 -2.34 -34.04 -70.75
CA MET A 11 -2.86 -34.17 -72.13
C MET A 11 -2.04 -33.38 -73.14
N LEU A 12 -1.72 -34.08 -74.23
CA LEU A 12 -0.82 -33.77 -75.32
C LEU A 12 -1.56 -33.04 -76.46
N MET A 13 -0.79 -32.22 -77.21
CA MET A 13 -1.13 -31.67 -78.53
C MET A 13 -1.57 -32.73 -79.56
N ALA A 14 -2.42 -32.33 -80.52
CA ALA A 14 -2.12 -32.43 -81.96
C ALA A 14 -3.19 -31.74 -82.84
N SER A 15 -2.71 -30.86 -83.72
CA SER A 15 -3.36 -30.30 -84.92
C SER A 15 -3.89 -31.36 -85.88
N VAL A 16 -4.89 -31.02 -86.72
CA VAL A 16 -4.78 -30.91 -88.20
C VAL A 16 -6.01 -30.16 -88.76
N MET A 17 -5.82 -29.17 -89.66
CA MET A 17 -6.34 -29.17 -91.05
C MET A 17 -6.44 -27.77 -91.70
N PHE A 18 -5.65 -27.65 -92.76
CA PHE A 18 -5.80 -26.95 -94.05
C PHE A 18 -6.23 -25.47 -94.15
N VAL A 19 -5.32 -24.74 -94.80
CA VAL A 19 -5.46 -23.44 -95.45
C VAL A 19 -6.29 -23.57 -96.73
N SER A 20 -7.20 -22.62 -96.97
CA SER A 20 -7.67 -22.24 -98.32
C SER A 20 -7.97 -20.73 -98.35
N CYS A 21 -7.57 -20.09 -99.44
CA CYS A 21 -7.45 -18.65 -99.68
C CYS A 21 -8.74 -17.82 -99.61
N GLY A 22 -8.58 -16.55 -99.22
CA GLY A 22 -9.49 -15.44 -99.52
C GLY A 22 -8.93 -14.12 -98.99
N LYS A 23 -8.71 -13.15 -99.89
CA LYS A 23 -7.98 -11.89 -99.70
C LYS A 23 -8.77 -10.80 -98.96
N ASP A 24 -7.98 -9.87 -98.40
CA ASP A 24 -8.24 -8.46 -98.12
C ASP A 24 -9.26 -8.10 -97.01
N ASP A 25 -8.74 -7.63 -95.86
CA ASP A 25 -8.80 -6.19 -95.51
C ASP A 25 -8.33 -5.97 -94.05
N ASN A 26 -7.34 -5.07 -93.89
CA ASN A 26 -6.97 -4.36 -92.65
C ASN A 26 -7.04 -5.12 -91.32
N LYS A 27 -6.08 -6.02 -91.05
CA LYS A 27 -5.75 -6.36 -89.66
C LYS A 27 -4.76 -5.33 -89.12
N VAL A 28 -5.28 -4.32 -88.44
CA VAL A 28 -4.54 -3.68 -87.34
C VAL A 28 -4.13 -4.83 -86.42
N GLU A 29 -2.81 -5.08 -86.29
CA GLU A 29 -2.33 -6.00 -85.25
C GLU A 29 -2.98 -5.58 -83.93
N PRO A 30 -3.62 -6.49 -83.18
CA PRO A 30 -4.14 -6.13 -81.87
C PRO A 30 -2.97 -5.52 -81.07
N PRO A 31 -3.15 -4.34 -80.44
CA PRO A 31 -2.08 -3.69 -79.72
C PRO A 31 -1.49 -4.69 -78.73
N VAL A 32 -0.17 -4.88 -78.77
CA VAL A 32 0.52 -5.77 -77.83
C VAL A 32 0.22 -5.24 -76.43
N ILE A 33 -0.67 -5.90 -75.70
CA ILE A 33 -1.03 -5.50 -74.34
C ILE A 33 0.19 -5.80 -73.46
N HIS A 34 1.02 -4.79 -73.24
CA HIS A 34 2.12 -4.90 -72.28
C HIS A 34 1.49 -4.98 -70.89
N GLU A 35 1.76 -6.09 -70.18
CA GLU A 35 1.43 -6.19 -68.76
C GLU A 35 2.10 -5.03 -68.01
N MET A 36 1.41 -4.47 -67.02
CA MET A 36 1.98 -3.42 -66.19
C MET A 36 2.95 -4.06 -65.18
N LYS A 37 4.22 -3.67 -65.22
CA LYS A 37 5.26 -4.17 -64.28
C LYS A 37 6.11 -3.02 -63.80
N VAL A 38 6.51 -3.12 -62.53
CA VAL A 38 7.39 -2.17 -61.85
C VAL A 38 8.55 -2.95 -61.24
N GLU A 39 9.68 -2.26 -61.08
CA GLU A 39 10.86 -2.80 -60.42
C GLU A 39 10.61 -2.89 -58.91
N ASN A 40 10.79 -4.09 -58.34
CA ASN A 40 10.54 -4.42 -56.94
C ASN A 40 9.08 -4.15 -56.50
N ASP A 41 8.29 -5.21 -56.31
CA ASP A 41 6.92 -5.13 -55.80
C ASP A 41 6.85 -4.95 -54.27
N VAL A 42 7.98 -5.08 -53.58
CA VAL A 42 8.16 -4.82 -52.14
C VAL A 42 9.41 -3.98 -51.90
N LEU A 43 9.29 -2.91 -51.12
CA LEU A 43 10.40 -2.04 -50.76
C LEU A 43 10.36 -1.66 -49.28
N THR A 44 11.52 -1.63 -48.65
CA THR A 44 11.70 -1.01 -47.33
C THR A 44 12.53 0.25 -47.47
N ILE A 45 12.04 1.34 -46.90
CA ILE A 45 12.73 2.64 -46.82
C ILE A 45 12.69 3.17 -45.39
N LEU A 46 13.50 4.18 -45.09
CA LEU A 46 13.42 4.94 -43.85
C LEU A 46 12.55 6.18 -44.02
N GLU A 47 12.05 6.72 -42.91
CA GLU A 47 11.49 8.07 -42.87
C GLU A 47 12.52 9.07 -43.42
N GLU A 48 12.08 10.03 -44.23
CA GLU A 48 12.90 10.98 -44.99
C GLU A 48 13.83 10.37 -46.06
N GLU A 49 13.87 9.05 -46.22
CA GLU A 49 14.65 8.41 -47.29
C GLU A 49 13.92 8.52 -48.64
N SER A 50 14.66 8.95 -49.65
CA SER A 50 14.22 8.96 -51.05
C SER A 50 14.80 7.75 -51.81
N LYS A 51 13.94 6.96 -52.45
CA LYS A 51 14.32 5.91 -53.39
C LYS A 51 13.60 6.07 -54.71
N THR A 52 14.24 5.61 -55.78
CA THR A 52 13.65 5.57 -57.13
C THR A 52 13.51 4.15 -57.62
N ILE A 53 12.38 3.84 -58.26
CA ILE A 53 12.14 2.56 -58.95
C ILE A 53 11.66 2.83 -60.38
N LYS A 54 11.90 1.89 -61.29
CA LYS A 54 11.50 2.03 -62.69
C LYS A 54 10.22 1.27 -63.03
N ILE A 55 9.44 1.83 -63.94
CA ILE A 55 8.36 1.10 -64.62
C ILE A 55 9.00 0.25 -65.72
N VAL A 56 8.83 -1.06 -65.64
CA VAL A 56 9.52 -2.05 -66.50
C VAL A 56 8.72 -2.33 -67.78
N SER A 57 7.39 -2.29 -67.69
CA SER A 57 6.50 -2.44 -68.85
C SER A 57 5.13 -1.81 -68.57
N GLY A 58 4.45 -1.33 -69.60
CA GLY A 58 3.12 -0.72 -69.54
C GLY A 58 2.91 0.29 -70.67
N ASN A 59 1.69 0.83 -70.77
CA ASN A 59 1.29 1.67 -71.90
C ASN A 59 1.37 3.18 -71.62
N GLY A 60 2.53 3.73 -71.24
CA GLY A 60 2.76 5.20 -71.09
C GLY A 60 1.77 5.95 -70.18
N ASP A 61 1.95 7.27 -70.04
CA ASP A 61 1.09 8.19 -69.26
C ASP A 61 0.68 7.64 -67.89
N TYR A 62 1.69 7.29 -67.09
CA TYR A 62 1.49 6.58 -65.82
C TYR A 62 0.93 7.49 -64.73
N GLN A 63 -0.10 7.01 -64.04
CA GLN A 63 -0.61 7.62 -62.82
C GLN A 63 -0.11 6.84 -61.61
N VAL A 64 0.57 7.52 -60.69
CA VAL A 64 1.07 6.95 -59.44
C VAL A 64 0.34 7.57 -58.27
N LYS A 65 -0.17 6.74 -57.36
CA LYS A 65 -0.85 7.18 -56.15
C LYS A 65 -0.51 6.27 -54.98
N SER A 66 -0.20 6.85 -53.83
CA SER A 66 -0.15 6.14 -52.55
C SER A 66 -1.55 6.02 -51.94
N ASP A 67 -1.77 4.96 -51.20
CA ASP A 67 -3.00 4.72 -50.42
C ASP A 67 -3.12 5.61 -49.17
N ASN A 68 -2.01 6.13 -48.66
CA ASN A 68 -1.92 7.01 -47.51
C ASN A 68 -0.78 8.03 -47.65
N ASP A 69 -0.59 8.86 -46.61
CA ASP A 69 0.42 9.92 -46.55
C ASP A 69 1.76 9.46 -45.95
N ASN A 70 1.97 8.15 -45.73
CA ASN A 70 3.25 7.64 -45.22
C ASN A 70 4.37 7.73 -46.26
N VAL A 71 4.05 7.87 -47.54
CA VAL A 71 5.01 8.13 -48.62
C VAL A 71 4.53 9.28 -49.50
N ALA A 72 5.46 10.11 -49.96
CA ALA A 72 5.25 11.01 -51.08
C ALA A 72 5.78 10.34 -52.35
N VAL A 73 4.97 10.37 -53.41
CA VAL A 73 5.30 9.70 -54.68
C VAL A 73 5.19 10.66 -55.84
N THR A 74 6.21 10.66 -56.70
CA THR A 74 6.20 11.41 -57.96
C THR A 74 6.68 10.51 -59.08
N GLU A 75 6.05 10.60 -60.24
CA GLU A 75 6.47 9.88 -61.45
C GLU A 75 6.97 10.89 -62.48
N LYS A 76 8.10 10.56 -63.12
CA LYS A 76 8.62 11.30 -64.26
C LYS A 76 9.36 10.37 -65.20
N GLU A 77 8.94 10.34 -66.47
CA GLU A 77 9.62 9.60 -67.55
C GLU A 77 9.84 8.10 -67.25
N GLY A 78 8.84 7.45 -66.65
CA GLY A 78 8.88 6.03 -66.28
C GLY A 78 9.64 5.74 -64.97
N VAL A 79 10.06 6.76 -64.22
CA VAL A 79 10.75 6.64 -62.94
C VAL A 79 9.87 7.15 -61.81
N ILE A 80 9.62 6.30 -60.82
CA ILE A 80 8.85 6.63 -59.62
C ILE A 80 9.84 6.98 -58.51
N THR A 81 9.78 8.20 -58.01
CA THR A 81 10.49 8.62 -56.80
C THR A 81 9.55 8.49 -55.61
N ILE A 82 10.02 7.83 -54.55
CA ILE A 82 9.29 7.51 -53.33
C ILE A 82 10.08 8.11 -52.17
N ILE A 83 9.44 8.99 -51.39
CA ILE A 83 10.03 9.58 -50.19
C ILE A 83 9.22 9.10 -48.98
N GLY A 84 9.87 8.46 -48.01
CA GLY A 84 9.24 8.10 -46.74
C GLY A 84 8.88 9.36 -45.95
N GLN A 85 7.62 9.50 -45.53
CA GLN A 85 7.13 10.66 -44.78
C GLN A 85 6.79 10.30 -43.33
N LYS A 86 6.21 9.12 -43.11
CA LYS A 86 5.83 8.63 -41.77
C LYS A 86 6.07 7.13 -41.68
N ALA A 87 6.50 6.66 -40.52
CA ALA A 87 6.69 5.23 -40.27
C ALA A 87 5.37 4.46 -40.43
N GLY A 88 5.42 3.27 -41.02
CA GLY A 88 4.25 2.45 -41.28
C GLY A 88 4.30 1.72 -42.61
N ARG A 89 3.15 1.29 -43.12
CA ARG A 89 3.02 0.65 -44.44
C ARG A 89 2.30 1.58 -45.41
N SER A 90 2.66 1.51 -46.69
CA SER A 90 1.90 2.14 -47.77
C SER A 90 1.91 1.26 -49.00
N THR A 91 0.87 1.33 -49.80
CA THR A 91 0.79 0.69 -51.12
C THR A 91 0.76 1.77 -52.19
N ILE A 92 1.73 1.73 -53.09
CA ILE A 92 1.77 2.59 -54.27
C ILE A 92 1.08 1.86 -55.42
N SER A 93 0.01 2.43 -55.96
CA SER A 93 -0.65 1.94 -57.17
C SER A 93 -0.16 2.70 -58.39
N VAL A 94 0.27 1.97 -59.42
CA VAL A 94 0.68 2.53 -60.72
C VAL A 94 -0.30 2.06 -61.78
N THR A 95 -0.92 3.01 -62.48
CA THR A 95 -1.92 2.73 -63.53
C THR A 95 -1.45 3.33 -64.86
N ASP A 96 -1.46 2.56 -65.94
CA ASP A 96 -1.12 3.07 -67.28
C ASP A 96 -2.33 3.66 -68.04
N SER A 97 -2.09 4.24 -69.22
CA SER A 97 -3.14 4.83 -70.07
C SER A 97 -4.26 3.87 -70.49
N LYS A 98 -4.06 2.54 -70.37
CA LYS A 98 -5.03 1.48 -70.70
C LYS A 98 -5.71 0.90 -69.46
N GLY A 99 -5.45 1.46 -68.27
CA GLY A 99 -6.05 1.03 -67.01
C GLY A 99 -5.44 -0.23 -66.41
N LYS A 100 -4.30 -0.71 -66.92
CA LYS A 100 -3.55 -1.82 -66.30
C LYS A 100 -2.82 -1.32 -65.06
N LYS A 101 -2.73 -2.17 -64.03
CA LYS A 101 -2.23 -1.79 -62.70
C LYS A 101 -1.07 -2.66 -62.26
N ALA A 102 -0.13 -2.02 -61.56
CA ALA A 102 0.85 -2.67 -60.69
C ALA A 102 0.81 -2.02 -59.31
N SER A 103 1.31 -2.73 -58.30
CA SER A 103 1.39 -2.23 -56.93
C SER A 103 2.77 -2.45 -56.34
N ILE A 104 3.24 -1.49 -55.55
CA ILE A 104 4.42 -1.65 -54.70
C ILE A 104 4.00 -1.56 -53.24
N SER A 105 4.35 -2.57 -52.45
CA SER A 105 4.20 -2.55 -50.99
C SER A 105 5.42 -1.90 -50.35
N ILE A 106 5.24 -0.80 -49.64
CA ILE A 106 6.29 -0.05 -48.97
C ILE A 106 6.18 -0.23 -47.45
N THR A 107 7.30 -0.54 -46.79
CA THR A 107 7.44 -0.41 -45.34
C THR A 107 8.41 0.73 -45.03
N ILE A 108 7.98 1.67 -44.18
CA ILE A 108 8.75 2.84 -43.77
C ILE A 108 9.14 2.64 -42.31
N ASN A 109 10.44 2.52 -42.08
CA ASN A 109 11.02 2.34 -40.75
C ASN A 109 11.46 3.69 -40.17
N THR A 110 11.52 3.80 -38.85
CA THR A 110 12.05 4.96 -38.12
C THR A 110 12.96 4.47 -36.99
N LEU A 111 13.53 5.37 -36.20
CA LEU A 111 14.34 4.99 -35.05
C LEU A 111 13.48 4.30 -33.99
N VAL A 112 13.79 3.03 -33.67
CA VAL A 112 13.09 2.26 -32.65
C VAL A 112 14.11 1.64 -31.70
N LEU A 113 13.87 1.79 -30.40
CA LEU A 113 14.63 1.15 -29.33
C LEU A 113 13.81 0.00 -28.74
N ASP A 114 14.47 -1.04 -28.25
CA ASP A 114 13.81 -2.16 -27.56
C ASP A 114 13.19 -1.75 -26.21
N LYS A 115 13.74 -0.70 -25.59
CA LYS A 115 13.35 -0.20 -24.26
C LYS A 115 13.25 1.33 -24.26
N ALA A 116 12.25 1.85 -23.56
CA ALA A 116 12.11 3.28 -23.25
C ALA A 116 12.56 3.62 -21.82
N GLU A 117 12.72 2.62 -20.94
CA GLU A 117 13.18 2.78 -19.56
C GLU A 117 14.13 1.63 -19.19
N VAL A 118 15.15 1.93 -18.40
CA VAL A 118 16.03 0.94 -17.77
C VAL A 118 16.24 1.32 -16.31
N ILE A 119 16.05 0.36 -15.42
CA ILE A 119 16.38 0.49 -14.00
C ILE A 119 17.60 -0.38 -13.71
N ILE A 120 18.66 0.21 -13.18
CA ILE A 120 19.98 -0.42 -13.03
C ILE A 120 20.47 -0.17 -11.61
N GLN A 121 21.10 -1.16 -10.97
CA GLN A 121 21.74 -0.91 -9.68
C GLN A 121 23.04 -0.12 -9.88
N LYS A 122 23.35 0.79 -8.94
CA LYS A 122 24.62 1.52 -8.90
C LYS A 122 25.82 0.59 -9.10
N GLY A 123 26.68 0.90 -10.07
CA GLY A 123 27.88 0.14 -10.41
C GLY A 123 27.65 -0.96 -11.45
N GLU A 124 26.39 -1.26 -11.82
CA GLU A 124 26.08 -2.24 -12.87
C GLU A 124 25.95 -1.60 -14.26
N LYS A 125 25.78 -2.46 -15.26
CA LYS A 125 25.57 -2.07 -16.66
C LYS A 125 24.32 -2.71 -17.21
N ALA A 126 23.68 -2.04 -18.15
CA ALA A 126 22.58 -2.59 -18.91
C ALA A 126 22.74 -2.29 -20.40
N THR A 127 22.02 -3.04 -21.24
CA THR A 127 22.03 -2.86 -22.69
C THR A 127 20.64 -2.49 -23.18
N VAL A 128 20.60 -1.47 -24.05
CA VAL A 128 19.47 -1.09 -24.91
C VAL A 128 19.87 -1.37 -26.35
N GLU A 129 18.98 -1.93 -27.14
CA GLU A 129 19.22 -2.26 -28.55
C GLU A 129 18.41 -1.34 -29.47
N ILE A 130 19.08 -0.82 -30.50
CA ILE A 130 18.44 -0.11 -31.60
C ILE A 130 17.88 -1.15 -32.58
N GLN A 131 16.56 -1.32 -32.58
CA GLN A 131 15.85 -2.31 -33.39
C GLN A 131 15.62 -1.87 -34.84
N SER A 132 15.57 -0.56 -35.08
CA SER A 132 15.34 0.00 -36.40
C SER A 132 15.94 1.41 -36.52
N GLY A 133 16.38 1.78 -37.72
CA GLY A 133 17.02 3.06 -38.03
C GLY A 133 17.99 2.95 -39.20
N SER A 134 18.77 4.01 -39.42
CA SER A 134 19.67 4.17 -40.56
C SER A 134 21.02 3.47 -40.44
N GLY A 135 21.38 3.04 -39.24
CA GLY A 135 22.70 2.51 -38.92
C GLY A 135 23.74 3.58 -38.52
N ILE A 136 23.38 4.87 -38.51
CA ILE A 136 24.29 5.95 -38.13
C ILE A 136 23.72 6.72 -36.93
N TYR A 137 24.17 6.34 -35.74
CA TYR A 137 23.61 6.81 -34.48
C TYR A 137 24.61 7.58 -33.63
N SER A 138 24.09 8.42 -32.74
CA SER A 138 24.83 9.01 -31.62
C SER A 138 24.02 8.87 -30.33
N VAL A 139 24.72 8.81 -29.20
CA VAL A 139 24.12 8.69 -27.87
C VAL A 139 24.69 9.77 -26.96
N VAL A 140 23.83 10.41 -26.17
CA VAL A 140 24.22 11.43 -25.20
C VAL A 140 23.42 11.22 -23.91
N SER A 141 24.08 11.29 -22.76
CA SER A 141 23.42 11.37 -21.46
C SER A 141 23.21 12.83 -21.06
N ASP A 142 22.03 13.17 -20.56
CA ASP A 142 21.78 14.50 -19.97
C ASP A 142 22.46 14.70 -18.60
N ASN A 143 22.88 13.60 -17.95
CA ASN A 143 23.44 13.58 -16.61
C ASN A 143 24.49 12.47 -16.47
N GLU A 144 25.65 12.69 -17.09
CA GLU A 144 26.80 11.77 -17.05
C GLU A 144 27.25 11.35 -15.64
N PRO A 145 27.19 12.21 -14.60
CA PRO A 145 27.48 11.77 -13.23
C PRO A 145 26.58 10.65 -12.69
N VAL A 146 25.35 10.53 -13.19
CA VAL A 146 24.41 9.45 -12.80
C VAL A 146 24.60 8.22 -13.69
N ALA A 147 24.59 8.41 -15.01
CA ALA A 147 24.77 7.33 -15.96
C ALA A 147 25.42 7.80 -17.26
N THR A 148 26.32 6.97 -17.80
CA THR A 148 26.93 7.16 -19.12
C THR A 148 26.41 6.13 -20.11
N ALA A 149 26.53 6.42 -21.40
CA ALA A 149 26.13 5.51 -22.47
C ALA A 149 27.22 5.41 -23.55
N GLU A 150 27.55 4.18 -23.94
CA GLU A 150 28.51 3.87 -25.00
C GLU A 150 27.80 3.09 -26.12
N LEU A 151 27.96 3.54 -27.37
CA LEU A 151 27.36 2.90 -28.54
C LEU A 151 28.37 1.97 -29.22
N SER A 152 27.97 0.73 -29.48
CA SER A 152 28.72 -0.25 -30.27
C SER A 152 27.78 -0.96 -31.26
N GLY A 153 27.80 -0.53 -32.53
CA GLY A 153 26.88 -1.02 -33.55
C GLY A 153 25.44 -0.57 -33.26
N THR A 154 24.55 -1.52 -32.99
CA THR A 154 23.16 -1.27 -32.55
C THR A 154 22.98 -1.34 -31.04
N ASN A 155 24.01 -1.74 -30.29
CA ASN A 155 23.92 -1.90 -28.84
C ASN A 155 24.40 -0.64 -28.12
N ILE A 156 23.62 -0.19 -27.15
CA ILE A 156 23.93 0.92 -26.25
C ILE A 156 24.18 0.32 -24.87
N THR A 157 25.42 0.38 -24.40
CA THR A 157 25.78 -0.02 -23.04
C THR A 157 25.67 1.18 -22.11
N ILE A 158 24.74 1.11 -21.16
CA ILE A 158 24.52 2.12 -20.13
C ILE A 158 25.26 1.68 -18.87
N THR A 159 26.10 2.56 -18.30
CA THR A 159 26.82 2.29 -17.04
C THR A 159 26.25 3.17 -15.93
N ALA A 160 25.81 2.55 -14.84
CA ALA A 160 25.26 3.24 -13.68
C ALA A 160 26.38 3.66 -12.71
N ILE A 161 26.45 4.95 -12.34
CA ILE A 161 27.55 5.52 -11.56
C ILE A 161 27.08 5.97 -10.18
N VAL A 162 26.07 6.83 -10.12
CA VAL A 162 25.45 7.32 -8.88
C VAL A 162 23.94 7.11 -8.96
N ASP A 163 23.31 6.86 -7.82
CA ASP A 163 21.86 6.80 -7.69
C ASP A 163 21.19 8.11 -8.16
N GLY A 164 20.04 7.97 -8.82
CA GLY A 164 19.34 9.09 -9.44
C GLY A 164 18.73 8.74 -10.79
N THR A 165 18.42 9.77 -11.58
CA THR A 165 17.83 9.62 -12.92
C THR A 165 18.65 10.35 -13.98
N ALA A 166 18.73 9.75 -15.17
CA ALA A 166 19.33 10.34 -16.36
C ALA A 166 18.50 9.95 -17.59
N THR A 167 18.58 10.75 -18.65
CA THR A 167 17.97 10.47 -19.94
C THR A 167 19.07 10.22 -20.96
N ILE A 168 19.09 9.03 -21.57
CA ILE A 168 19.93 8.75 -22.73
C ILE A 168 19.16 9.10 -23.98
N THR A 169 19.62 10.12 -24.71
CA THR A 169 19.07 10.49 -26.02
C THR A 169 19.84 9.77 -27.11
N VAL A 170 19.13 8.94 -27.87
CA VAL A 170 19.63 8.23 -29.05
C VAL A 170 19.17 8.99 -30.28
N THR A 171 20.11 9.44 -31.11
CA THR A 171 19.80 10.19 -32.33
C THR A 171 20.23 9.39 -33.55
N ASP A 172 19.28 9.11 -34.44
CA ASP A 172 19.57 8.74 -35.82
C ASP A 172 19.94 9.98 -36.61
N THR A 173 21.24 10.13 -36.84
CA THR A 173 21.82 11.34 -37.44
C THR A 173 21.55 11.47 -38.94
N LYS A 174 21.16 10.38 -39.62
CA LYS A 174 20.85 10.41 -41.06
C LYS A 174 19.45 10.95 -41.31
N ILE A 175 18.47 10.52 -40.52
CA ILE A 175 17.06 10.92 -40.67
C ILE A 175 16.61 11.98 -39.65
N ASN A 176 17.54 12.42 -38.79
CA ASN A 176 17.32 13.43 -37.74
C ASN A 176 16.14 13.09 -36.82
N LYS A 177 16.07 11.82 -36.38
CA LYS A 177 15.05 11.33 -35.43
C LYS A 177 15.71 10.94 -34.12
N THR A 178 15.03 11.20 -33.02
CA THR A 178 15.53 10.93 -31.67
C THR A 178 14.58 10.03 -30.92
N GLN A 179 15.13 9.14 -30.11
CA GLN A 179 14.41 8.37 -29.10
C GLN A 179 15.14 8.53 -27.76
N GLN A 180 14.39 8.41 -26.67
CA GLN A 180 14.92 8.58 -25.32
C GLN A 180 14.77 7.29 -24.52
N VAL A 181 15.76 7.05 -23.66
CA VAL A 181 15.72 6.02 -22.63
C VAL A 181 15.81 6.70 -21.28
N ASN A 182 14.77 6.56 -20.46
CA ASN A 182 14.81 6.95 -19.06
C ASN A 182 15.68 5.95 -18.28
N VAL A 183 16.71 6.41 -17.60
CA VAL A 183 17.60 5.58 -16.79
C VAL A 183 17.40 5.92 -15.33
N ILE A 184 17.07 4.91 -14.53
CA ILE A 184 16.90 5.02 -13.09
C ILE A 184 17.99 4.19 -12.43
N VAL A 185 18.90 4.84 -11.71
CA VAL A 185 19.96 4.16 -10.96
C VAL A 185 19.54 4.00 -9.51
N THR A 186 19.37 2.75 -9.05
CA THR A 186 18.94 2.46 -7.67
C THR A 186 20.10 2.18 -6.74
N LEU A 187 19.93 2.53 -5.47
CA LEU A 187 20.85 2.15 -4.39
C LEU A 187 20.54 0.74 -3.90
N ILE A 188 19.25 0.41 -3.84
CA ILE A 188 18.75 -0.86 -3.30
C ILE A 188 18.59 -1.86 -4.46
N PRO A 189 19.12 -3.09 -4.33
CA PRO A 189 18.90 -4.14 -5.31
C PRO A 189 17.40 -4.46 -5.48
N GLN A 190 16.94 -4.59 -6.72
CA GLN A 190 15.54 -4.98 -6.99
C GLN A 190 15.21 -6.39 -6.49
N SER A 191 16.21 -7.25 -6.29
CA SER A 191 16.02 -8.57 -5.68
C SER A 191 15.59 -8.51 -4.21
N TYR A 192 15.71 -7.35 -3.56
CA TYR A 192 15.38 -7.18 -2.15
C TYR A 192 13.90 -6.87 -1.91
N TYR A 193 13.11 -6.60 -2.95
CA TYR A 193 11.72 -6.22 -2.76
C TYR A 193 10.83 -6.58 -3.95
N ASN A 194 9.54 -6.76 -3.66
CA ASN A 194 8.49 -6.86 -4.67
C ASN A 194 7.58 -5.62 -4.57
N LEU A 195 7.35 -4.96 -5.70
CA LEU A 195 6.36 -3.88 -5.84
C LEU A 195 5.11 -4.37 -6.56
N SER A 196 4.01 -3.64 -6.41
CA SER A 196 2.83 -3.77 -7.26
C SER A 196 3.14 -3.39 -8.72
N ASN A 197 2.26 -3.76 -9.65
CA ASN A 197 2.45 -3.49 -11.10
C ASN A 197 2.61 -2.00 -11.43
N ASP A 198 1.91 -1.13 -10.69
CA ASP A 198 1.99 0.33 -10.79
C ASP A 198 3.14 0.94 -9.98
N LYS A 199 3.94 0.10 -9.29
CA LYS A 199 5.09 0.46 -8.45
C LYS A 199 4.75 1.34 -7.23
N THR A 200 3.48 1.50 -6.87
CA THR A 200 3.07 2.39 -5.75
C THR A 200 3.01 1.68 -4.39
N THR A 201 2.94 0.35 -4.37
CA THR A 201 2.86 -0.44 -3.14
C THR A 201 4.09 -1.33 -3.00
N LEU A 202 4.77 -1.24 -1.86
CA LEU A 202 5.76 -2.24 -1.46
C LEU A 202 5.01 -3.49 -0.97
N VAL A 203 4.93 -4.52 -1.81
CA VAL A 203 4.19 -5.75 -1.51
C VAL A 203 4.97 -6.61 -0.52
N LYS A 204 6.29 -6.74 -0.71
CA LYS A 204 7.12 -7.57 0.17
C LYS A 204 8.57 -7.10 0.19
N TRP A 205 9.14 -7.02 1.38
CA TRP A 205 10.58 -6.96 1.59
C TRP A 205 11.14 -8.39 1.67
N LEU A 206 12.14 -8.69 0.86
CA LEU A 206 12.69 -10.02 0.65
C LEU A 206 14.04 -10.22 1.34
N ASP A 207 14.84 -9.16 1.50
CA ASP A 207 16.13 -9.28 2.16
C ASP A 207 15.97 -9.52 3.67
N GLN A 208 16.65 -10.55 4.18
CA GLN A 208 16.53 -11.00 5.57
C GLN A 208 17.74 -10.62 6.44
N GLU A 209 18.74 -9.93 5.90
CA GLU A 209 19.99 -9.62 6.60
C GLU A 209 20.25 -8.13 6.74
N LEU A 210 19.63 -7.29 5.91
CA LEU A 210 19.78 -5.84 5.95
C LEU A 210 19.23 -5.31 7.28
N THR A 211 20.03 -4.48 7.93
CA THR A 211 19.72 -3.89 9.23
C THR A 211 19.32 -2.41 9.13
N THR A 212 19.64 -1.73 8.03
CA THR A 212 19.26 -0.33 7.82
C THR A 212 18.74 -0.14 6.41
N LEU A 213 17.61 0.56 6.24
CA LEU A 213 16.99 0.79 4.95
C LEU A 213 16.60 2.26 4.80
N ASP A 214 17.06 2.92 3.75
CA ASP A 214 16.58 4.25 3.36
C ASP A 214 15.78 4.16 2.07
N MET A 215 14.44 4.10 2.19
CA MET A 215 13.55 4.08 1.03
C MET A 215 13.44 5.45 0.37
N GLN A 216 13.67 6.53 1.11
CA GLN A 216 13.46 7.90 0.62
C GLN A 216 14.58 8.33 -0.34
N SER A 217 15.80 7.88 -0.12
CA SER A 217 16.92 8.19 -1.02
C SER A 217 16.91 7.34 -2.29
N ASP A 218 16.17 6.22 -2.33
CA ASP A 218 16.10 5.36 -3.51
C ASP A 218 15.07 5.91 -4.55
N PRO A 219 15.47 6.10 -5.83
CA PRO A 219 14.58 6.69 -6.84
C PRO A 219 13.30 5.89 -7.13
N VAL A 220 13.30 4.59 -6.86
CA VAL A 220 12.13 3.72 -7.06
C VAL A 220 11.30 3.66 -5.78
N LEU A 221 11.92 3.36 -4.63
CA LEU A 221 11.18 3.20 -3.38
C LEU A 221 10.64 4.51 -2.81
N SER A 222 11.24 5.66 -3.15
CA SER A 222 10.76 6.99 -2.74
C SER A 222 9.37 7.34 -3.31
N LYS A 223 8.90 6.59 -4.31
CA LYS A 223 7.57 6.71 -4.94
C LYS A 223 6.52 5.76 -4.38
N VAL A 224 6.89 4.94 -3.40
CA VAL A 224 5.94 4.05 -2.72
C VAL A 224 5.01 4.89 -1.84
N THR A 225 3.70 4.76 -2.07
CA THR A 225 2.64 5.44 -1.31
C THR A 225 1.93 4.50 -0.33
N SER A 226 2.17 3.18 -0.42
CA SER A 226 1.65 2.20 0.53
C SER A 226 2.68 1.12 0.90
N ILE A 227 2.81 0.85 2.21
CA ILE A 227 3.47 -0.37 2.68
C ILE A 227 2.41 -1.47 2.74
N GLY A 228 2.62 -2.54 1.96
CA GLY A 228 1.70 -3.66 1.82
C GLY A 228 1.57 -4.50 3.08
N ALA A 229 0.49 -5.29 3.14
CA ALA A 229 0.25 -6.18 4.27
C ALA A 229 1.42 -7.16 4.44
N ARG A 230 1.95 -7.26 5.67
CA ARG A 230 3.09 -8.13 6.00
C ARG A 230 4.37 -7.84 5.20
N ALA A 231 4.52 -6.65 4.60
CA ALA A 231 5.63 -6.32 3.72
C ALA A 231 7.00 -6.54 4.40
N PHE A 232 7.18 -6.00 5.60
CA PHE A 232 8.35 -6.12 6.46
C PHE A 232 8.17 -7.11 7.62
N LEU A 233 7.20 -8.03 7.56
CA LEU A 233 6.98 -9.02 8.61
C LEU A 233 8.28 -9.76 8.96
N GLY A 234 8.68 -9.71 10.23
CA GLY A 234 9.86 -10.41 10.74
C GLY A 234 11.20 -9.80 10.32
N SER A 235 11.20 -8.56 9.80
CA SER A 235 12.42 -7.92 9.31
C SER A 235 13.48 -7.75 10.40
N LYS A 236 14.77 -7.88 10.02
CA LYS A 236 15.93 -7.60 10.88
C LYS A 236 16.35 -6.12 10.87
N LEU A 237 15.59 -5.26 10.19
CA LEU A 237 15.85 -3.82 10.18
C LEU A 237 15.81 -3.26 11.60
N THR A 238 16.88 -2.58 11.99
CA THR A 238 16.96 -1.79 13.22
C THR A 238 16.49 -0.36 13.02
N SER A 239 16.58 0.13 11.78
CA SER A 239 16.10 1.45 11.35
C SER A 239 15.62 1.42 9.89
N ILE A 240 14.60 2.22 9.62
CA ILE A 240 14.06 2.43 8.27
C ILE A 240 13.63 3.89 8.09
N THR A 241 14.06 4.51 6.99
CA THR A 241 13.51 5.79 6.51
C THR A 241 12.42 5.50 5.50
N LEU A 242 11.20 5.92 5.79
CA LEU A 242 10.03 5.74 4.93
C LEU A 242 9.91 6.87 3.90
N PRO A 243 9.26 6.64 2.74
CA PRO A 243 9.03 7.67 1.73
C PRO A 243 8.07 8.77 2.21
N ASN A 244 8.36 10.02 1.86
CA ASN A 244 7.54 11.19 2.19
C ASN A 244 6.16 11.18 1.50
N GLU A 245 6.02 10.44 0.39
CA GLU A 245 4.74 10.30 -0.33
C GLU A 245 3.82 9.22 0.29
N LEU A 246 4.27 8.53 1.35
CA LEU A 246 3.55 7.44 1.99
C LEU A 246 2.21 7.90 2.60
N LYS A 247 1.16 7.11 2.37
CA LYS A 247 -0.22 7.37 2.82
C LYS A 247 -0.76 6.33 3.79
N ILE A 248 -0.36 5.07 3.62
CA ILE A 248 -0.98 3.93 4.32
C ILE A 248 0.09 2.90 4.70
N ILE A 249 0.00 2.42 5.95
CA ILE A 249 0.74 1.25 6.44
C ILE A 249 -0.28 0.15 6.73
N LYS A 250 -0.24 -0.91 5.92
CA LYS A 250 -1.25 -1.98 5.95
C LYS A 250 -1.05 -3.00 7.06
N GLU A 251 -2.06 -3.86 7.21
CA GLU A 251 -2.15 -4.87 8.24
C GLU A 251 -0.83 -5.67 8.39
N SER A 252 -0.35 -5.78 9.63
CA SER A 252 0.86 -6.52 9.95
C SER A 252 2.13 -6.11 9.18
N ALA A 253 2.18 -4.93 8.56
CA ALA A 253 3.29 -4.49 7.70
C ALA A 253 4.67 -4.70 8.32
N PHE A 254 4.87 -4.33 9.58
CA PHE A 254 6.10 -4.48 10.36
C PHE A 254 6.00 -5.51 11.48
N SER A 255 4.93 -6.32 11.52
CA SER A 255 4.71 -7.28 12.60
C SER A 255 5.95 -8.18 12.84
N SER A 256 6.30 -8.39 14.10
CA SER A 256 7.48 -9.14 14.54
C SER A 256 8.82 -8.61 14.01
N SER A 257 8.92 -7.34 13.61
CA SER A 257 10.21 -6.66 13.35
C SER A 257 10.90 -6.36 14.69
N ILE A 258 11.35 -7.42 15.37
CA ILE A 258 11.81 -7.36 16.77
C ILE A 258 13.07 -6.52 16.98
N ALA A 259 13.79 -6.18 15.92
CA ALA A 259 15.02 -5.39 15.95
C ALA A 259 14.78 -3.89 15.71
N LEU A 260 13.60 -3.49 15.22
CA LEU A 260 13.30 -2.10 14.88
C LEU A 260 13.27 -1.25 16.15
N THR A 261 14.14 -0.23 16.23
CA THR A 261 14.36 0.53 17.47
C THR A 261 13.65 1.87 17.51
N SER A 262 13.54 2.55 16.38
CA SER A 262 12.87 3.83 16.24
C SER A 262 12.27 3.98 14.84
N LEU A 263 11.13 4.64 14.74
CA LEU A 263 10.50 4.91 13.45
C LEU A 263 9.83 6.29 13.42
N MET A 264 10.09 7.04 12.35
CA MET A 264 9.33 8.23 12.02
C MET A 264 8.33 7.86 10.92
N ILE A 265 7.04 7.97 11.24
CA ILE A 265 5.97 7.82 10.26
C ILE A 265 5.82 9.17 9.54
N PRO A 266 5.98 9.22 8.21
CA PRO A 266 6.02 10.49 7.47
C PRO A 266 4.67 11.20 7.45
N GLU A 267 4.72 12.52 7.36
CA GLU A 267 3.52 13.35 7.18
C GLU A 267 2.77 12.96 5.90
N GLY A 268 1.45 12.88 5.99
CA GLY A 268 0.58 12.39 4.93
C GLY A 268 0.11 10.95 5.11
N VAL A 269 0.69 10.18 6.03
CA VAL A 269 0.09 8.90 6.45
C VAL A 269 -1.19 9.18 7.22
N THR A 270 -2.28 8.54 6.80
CA THR A 270 -3.62 8.73 7.37
C THR A 270 -4.09 7.52 8.15
N THR A 271 -3.58 6.32 7.83
CA THR A 271 -4.00 5.06 8.44
C THR A 271 -2.80 4.17 8.77
N ILE A 272 -2.79 3.66 10.01
CA ILE A 272 -2.00 2.50 10.45
C ILE A 272 -2.98 1.38 10.73
N GLU A 273 -3.02 0.36 9.87
CA GLU A 273 -3.97 -0.76 9.98
C GLU A 273 -3.60 -1.75 11.10
N GLY A 274 -4.49 -2.70 11.37
CA GLY A 274 -4.39 -3.66 12.46
C GLY A 274 -3.06 -4.42 12.49
N SER A 275 -2.52 -4.60 13.69
CA SER A 275 -1.27 -5.33 13.96
C SER A 275 -0.04 -4.80 13.21
N ALA A 276 -0.07 -3.60 12.61
CA ALA A 276 1.01 -3.08 11.76
C ALA A 276 2.39 -3.17 12.42
N PHE A 277 2.49 -2.90 13.72
CA PHE A 277 3.72 -2.99 14.53
C PHE A 277 3.61 -4.03 15.66
N TYR A 278 2.69 -5.00 15.56
CA TYR A 278 2.56 -6.08 16.54
C TYR A 278 3.91 -6.73 16.82
N ASN A 279 4.26 -6.90 18.09
CA ASN A 279 5.47 -7.59 18.53
C ASN A 279 6.79 -6.95 18.02
N CYS A 280 6.82 -5.63 17.75
CA CYS A 280 8.05 -4.86 17.52
C CYS A 280 8.76 -4.57 18.85
N ARG A 281 9.32 -5.62 19.46
CA ARG A 281 9.77 -5.61 20.87
C ARG A 281 10.81 -4.54 21.21
N ALA A 282 11.73 -4.23 20.28
CA ALA A 282 12.78 -3.24 20.51
C ALA A 282 12.35 -1.80 20.18
N LEU A 283 11.11 -1.56 19.72
CA LEU A 283 10.66 -0.25 19.30
C LEU A 283 10.52 0.66 20.53
N THR A 284 11.51 1.52 20.73
CA THR A 284 11.57 2.45 21.87
C THR A 284 10.77 3.72 21.63
N THR A 285 10.77 4.22 20.40
CA THR A 285 10.16 5.50 20.02
C THR A 285 9.48 5.39 18.67
N ILE A 286 8.31 6.00 18.56
CA ILE A 286 7.63 6.20 17.27
C ILE A 286 7.09 7.63 17.19
N THR A 287 7.32 8.28 16.05
CA THR A 287 6.70 9.58 15.76
C THR A 287 5.53 9.35 14.81
N LEU A 288 4.33 9.73 15.24
CA LEU A 288 3.09 9.66 14.46
C LEU A 288 2.80 11.03 13.81
N PRO A 289 2.36 11.08 12.55
CA PRO A 289 2.13 12.34 11.84
C PRO A 289 0.81 12.98 12.26
N GLN A 290 0.70 14.30 12.12
CA GLN A 290 -0.54 15.01 12.48
C GLN A 290 -1.72 14.66 11.56
N THR A 291 -1.45 14.12 10.38
CA THR A 291 -2.47 13.64 9.43
C THR A 291 -3.10 12.29 9.80
N LEU A 292 -2.61 11.61 10.83
CA LEU A 292 -3.09 10.28 11.21
C LEU A 292 -4.51 10.35 11.79
N THR A 293 -5.44 9.60 11.20
CA THR A 293 -6.85 9.53 11.63
C THR A 293 -7.21 8.20 12.27
N GLU A 294 -6.44 7.14 12.00
CA GLU A 294 -6.79 5.77 12.39
C GLU A 294 -5.56 4.97 12.87
N ILE A 295 -5.72 4.31 14.02
CA ILE A 295 -4.81 3.32 14.59
C ILE A 295 -5.61 2.04 14.81
N GLY A 296 -5.30 1.00 14.05
CA GLY A 296 -6.04 -0.26 14.05
C GLY A 296 -5.81 -1.14 15.28
N GLU A 297 -6.62 -2.18 15.38
CA GLU A 297 -6.56 -3.21 16.43
C GLU A 297 -5.15 -3.78 16.58
N SER A 298 -4.66 -3.93 17.81
CA SER A 298 -3.33 -4.48 18.12
C SER A 298 -2.14 -3.78 17.42
N ALA A 299 -2.31 -2.56 16.89
CA ALA A 299 -1.29 -1.90 16.06
C ALA A 299 0.09 -1.85 16.72
N PHE A 300 0.17 -1.59 18.03
CA PHE A 300 1.40 -1.56 18.82
C PHE A 300 1.45 -2.61 19.93
N LYS A 301 0.57 -3.63 19.88
CA LYS A 301 0.55 -4.70 20.89
C LYS A 301 1.92 -5.38 21.00
N SER A 302 2.38 -5.58 22.23
CA SER A 302 3.68 -6.18 22.57
C SER A 302 4.91 -5.40 22.05
N CYS A 303 4.81 -4.09 21.85
CA CYS A 303 5.97 -3.20 21.70
C CYS A 303 6.60 -2.94 23.08
N TYR A 304 7.28 -3.94 23.63
CA TYR A 304 7.69 -3.97 25.04
C TYR A 304 8.51 -2.76 25.48
N GLU A 305 9.41 -2.25 24.63
CA GLU A 305 10.31 -1.13 24.95
C GLU A 305 9.73 0.26 24.64
N LEU A 306 8.51 0.34 24.10
CA LEU A 306 7.88 1.60 23.71
C LEU A 306 7.57 2.43 24.96
N ASN A 307 8.27 3.54 25.15
CA ASN A 307 8.23 4.26 26.43
C ASN A 307 7.38 5.54 26.42
N ASN A 308 7.16 6.14 25.25
CA ASN A 308 6.36 7.35 25.07
C ASN A 308 5.66 7.37 23.71
N VAL A 309 4.41 7.83 23.68
CA VAL A 309 3.63 8.02 22.44
C VAL A 309 2.78 9.28 22.53
N VAL A 310 2.68 10.03 21.44
CA VAL A 310 1.74 11.14 21.29
C VAL A 310 0.74 10.77 20.20
N ILE A 311 -0.53 10.59 20.59
CA ILE A 311 -1.62 10.29 19.69
C ILE A 311 -2.09 11.60 19.03
N PRO A 312 -2.06 11.72 17.70
CA PRO A 312 -2.49 12.92 16.99
C PRO A 312 -3.98 13.24 17.20
N ASN A 313 -4.34 14.53 17.20
CA ASN A 313 -5.70 14.99 17.53
C ASN A 313 -6.80 14.52 16.56
N GLU A 314 -6.46 14.09 15.35
CA GLU A 314 -7.44 13.57 14.40
C GLU A 314 -7.83 12.09 14.66
N VAL A 315 -7.10 11.40 15.54
CA VAL A 315 -7.44 10.05 15.99
C VAL A 315 -8.59 10.12 16.99
N LYS A 316 -9.72 9.50 16.66
CA LYS A 316 -10.95 9.51 17.50
C LYS A 316 -11.15 8.23 18.30
N ARG A 317 -10.48 7.16 17.92
CA ARG A 317 -10.65 5.83 18.51
C ARG A 317 -9.29 5.17 18.66
N LEU A 318 -9.08 4.53 19.81
CA LEU A 318 -8.06 3.50 19.97
C LEU A 318 -8.78 2.16 19.96
N GLU A 319 -8.48 1.33 18.98
CA GLU A 319 -9.12 0.01 18.86
C GLU A 319 -8.56 -0.98 19.89
N SER A 320 -9.19 -2.15 19.98
CA SER A 320 -8.81 -3.17 20.95
C SER A 320 -7.32 -3.52 20.85
N ASP A 321 -6.71 -3.78 22.01
CA ASP A 321 -5.31 -4.14 22.16
C ASP A 321 -4.28 -3.12 21.60
N ALA A 322 -4.68 -1.91 21.17
CA ALA A 322 -3.81 -0.99 20.42
C ALA A 322 -2.40 -0.81 21.01
N PHE A 323 -2.27 -0.68 22.33
CA PHE A 323 -1.01 -0.57 23.08
C PHE A 323 -0.85 -1.66 24.15
N SER A 324 -1.59 -2.76 24.04
CA SER A 324 -1.52 -3.88 24.98
C SER A 324 -0.08 -4.40 25.11
N ASP A 325 0.35 -4.74 26.31
CA ASP A 325 1.70 -5.21 26.63
C ASP A 325 2.84 -4.21 26.30
N CYS A 326 2.58 -2.90 26.16
CA CYS A 326 3.65 -1.88 26.10
C CYS A 326 4.26 -1.64 27.49
N ARG A 327 5.04 -2.61 27.97
CA ARG A 327 5.49 -2.74 29.37
C ARG A 327 6.33 -1.56 29.87
N GLU A 328 7.08 -0.93 28.97
CA GLU A 328 7.91 0.24 29.26
C GLU A 328 7.20 1.58 29.06
N LEU A 329 5.92 1.58 28.63
CA LEU A 329 5.16 2.80 28.39
C LEU A 329 4.95 3.54 29.71
N THR A 330 5.62 4.69 29.85
CA THR A 330 5.54 5.52 31.07
C THR A 330 4.51 6.64 30.93
N THR A 331 4.39 7.19 29.72
CA THR A 331 3.50 8.30 29.40
C THR A 331 2.89 8.11 28.02
N ILE A 332 1.63 8.52 27.87
CA ILE A 332 0.96 8.64 26.59
C ILE A 332 0.13 9.91 26.59
N THR A 333 0.24 10.71 25.53
CA THR A 333 -0.66 11.83 25.28
C THR A 333 -1.76 11.38 24.35
N LEU A 334 -3.01 11.46 24.79
CA LEU A 334 -4.17 11.10 23.98
C LEU A 334 -4.63 12.28 23.12
N SER A 335 -5.35 11.95 22.04
CA SER A 335 -6.07 12.94 21.24
C SER A 335 -7.13 13.64 22.09
N ASN A 336 -7.25 14.96 21.95
CA ASN A 336 -8.32 15.72 22.61
C ASN A 336 -9.71 15.51 21.97
N GLN A 337 -9.79 14.77 20.85
CA GLN A 337 -11.03 14.37 20.18
C GLN A 337 -11.34 12.88 20.38
N LEU A 338 -10.59 12.17 21.23
CA LEU A 338 -10.79 10.74 21.46
C LEU A 338 -12.16 10.50 22.12
N THR A 339 -12.97 9.62 21.53
CA THR A 339 -14.28 9.25 22.06
C THR A 339 -14.35 7.80 22.55
N HIS A 340 -13.38 6.96 22.17
CA HIS A 340 -13.39 5.53 22.50
C HIS A 340 -11.98 4.97 22.75
N ILE A 341 -11.86 4.17 23.82
CA ILE A 341 -10.72 3.30 24.10
C ILE A 341 -11.23 1.86 24.10
N GLY A 342 -10.72 1.01 23.20
CA GLY A 342 -11.17 -0.36 23.04
C GLY A 342 -10.71 -1.32 24.15
N ASP A 343 -11.18 -2.56 24.05
CA ASP A 343 -10.85 -3.62 24.98
C ASP A 343 -9.34 -3.82 25.07
N THR A 344 -8.83 -4.03 26.28
CA THR A 344 -7.41 -4.30 26.57
C THR A 344 -6.41 -3.30 25.96
N ALA A 345 -6.84 -2.11 25.54
CA ALA A 345 -6.01 -1.16 24.78
C ALA A 345 -4.69 -0.79 25.48
N PHE A 346 -4.66 -0.75 26.81
CA PHE A 346 -3.47 -0.52 27.64
C PHE A 346 -3.20 -1.68 28.62
N ASN A 347 -3.79 -2.86 28.40
CA ASN A 347 -3.58 -4.00 29.28
C ASN A 347 -2.08 -4.32 29.41
N GLY A 348 -1.59 -4.54 30.62
CA GLY A 348 -0.18 -4.88 30.85
C GLY A 348 0.82 -3.73 30.62
N CYS A 349 0.37 -2.48 30.46
CA CYS A 349 1.23 -1.29 30.47
C CYS A 349 1.77 -1.00 31.88
N GLY A 350 2.61 -1.91 32.38
CA GLY A 350 2.98 -1.98 33.81
C GLY A 350 3.70 -0.76 34.36
N LYS A 351 4.31 0.08 33.51
CA LYS A 351 5.00 1.33 33.89
C LYS A 351 4.18 2.60 33.68
N LEU A 352 2.94 2.50 33.16
CA LEU A 352 2.09 3.65 32.94
C LEU A 352 1.63 4.22 34.29
N ALA A 353 2.25 5.32 34.73
CA ALA A 353 2.04 5.87 36.06
C ALA A 353 0.85 6.86 36.13
N SER A 354 0.56 7.51 35.00
CA SER A 354 -0.52 8.48 34.85
C SER A 354 -0.99 8.54 33.40
N ILE A 355 -2.29 8.77 33.21
CA ILE A 355 -2.89 9.04 31.92
C ILE A 355 -4.00 10.08 32.09
N GLU A 356 -4.02 11.09 31.22
CA GLU A 356 -5.11 12.07 31.16
C GLU A 356 -6.12 11.61 30.11
N LEU A 357 -7.34 11.27 30.56
CA LEU A 357 -8.45 10.92 29.69
C LEU A 357 -9.16 12.21 29.22
N PRO A 358 -9.44 12.38 27.92
CA PRO A 358 -10.08 13.59 27.42
C PRO A 358 -11.56 13.65 27.80
N GLU A 359 -12.09 14.85 28.02
CA GLU A 359 -13.51 15.11 28.33
C GLU A 359 -14.49 14.66 27.24
N THR A 360 -13.98 14.38 26.03
CA THR A 360 -14.76 13.84 24.91
C THR A 360 -14.97 12.34 24.98
N LEU A 361 -14.28 11.62 25.88
CA LEU A 361 -14.31 10.17 25.97
C LEU A 361 -15.68 9.66 26.43
N GLU A 362 -16.28 8.79 25.63
CA GLU A 362 -17.62 8.24 25.84
C GLU A 362 -17.58 6.79 26.31
N GLU A 363 -16.56 6.03 25.89
CA GLU A 363 -16.48 4.58 26.15
C GLU A 363 -15.05 4.12 26.45
N ILE A 364 -14.93 3.21 27.41
CA ILE A 364 -13.69 2.55 27.81
C ILE A 364 -13.94 1.05 27.92
N GLY A 365 -13.26 0.27 27.10
CA GLY A 365 -13.50 -1.16 26.93
C GLY A 365 -13.06 -2.02 28.11
N ILE A 366 -13.40 -3.31 28.00
CA ILE A 366 -13.10 -4.35 28.98
C ILE A 366 -11.61 -4.44 29.21
N SER A 367 -11.18 -4.48 30.48
CA SER A 367 -9.78 -4.60 30.86
C SER A 367 -8.82 -3.56 30.25
N ALA A 368 -9.33 -2.40 29.78
CA ALA A 368 -8.52 -1.45 29.03
C ALA A 368 -7.26 -0.99 29.80
N PHE A 369 -7.33 -0.88 31.13
CA PHE A 369 -6.19 -0.52 31.99
C PHE A 369 -5.76 -1.65 32.93
N SER A 370 -6.19 -2.89 32.69
CA SER A 370 -5.80 -4.02 33.53
C SER A 370 -4.27 -4.21 33.55
N ASP A 371 -3.72 -4.59 34.69
CA ASP A 371 -2.29 -4.74 34.96
C ASP A 371 -1.43 -3.47 34.71
N CYS A 372 -2.03 -2.26 34.69
CA CYS A 372 -1.32 -0.98 34.75
C CYS A 372 -0.74 -0.75 36.16
N LYS A 373 0.23 -1.58 36.56
CA LYS A 373 0.72 -1.70 37.94
C LYS A 373 1.32 -0.42 38.51
N ALA A 374 1.81 0.51 37.69
CA ALA A 374 2.33 1.79 38.14
C ALA A 374 1.27 2.88 38.29
N LEU A 375 0.06 2.70 37.76
CA LEU A 375 -0.99 3.72 37.76
C LEU A 375 -1.37 4.05 39.21
N THR A 376 -1.25 5.32 39.59
CA THR A 376 -1.48 5.77 40.98
C THR A 376 -2.83 6.44 41.18
N SER A 377 -3.31 7.13 40.16
CA SER A 377 -4.61 7.80 40.15
C SER A 377 -5.16 7.91 38.74
N ILE A 378 -6.48 7.92 38.61
CA ILE A 378 -7.16 8.19 37.33
C ILE A 378 -8.46 8.95 37.56
N THR A 379 -8.83 9.80 36.59
CA THR A 379 -10.12 10.50 36.54
C THR A 379 -10.89 10.01 35.34
N ILE A 380 -12.07 9.45 35.58
CA ILE A 380 -13.00 9.02 34.53
C ILE A 380 -13.84 10.24 34.10
N PRO A 381 -13.85 10.60 32.80
CA PRO A 381 -14.61 11.74 32.31
C PRO A 381 -16.12 11.59 32.49
N ASN A 382 -16.83 12.71 32.59
CA ASN A 382 -18.27 12.74 32.83
C ASN A 382 -19.13 12.17 31.70
N LYS A 383 -18.58 11.95 30.50
CA LYS A 383 -19.35 11.35 29.39
C LYS A 383 -19.38 9.83 29.42
N VAL A 384 -18.50 9.21 30.21
CA VAL A 384 -18.44 7.75 30.35
C VAL A 384 -19.62 7.29 31.20
N THR A 385 -20.42 6.35 30.68
CA THR A 385 -21.61 5.82 31.36
C THR A 385 -21.37 4.47 32.04
N GLU A 386 -20.27 3.78 31.70
CA GLU A 386 -19.96 2.44 32.19
C GLU A 386 -18.46 2.30 32.53
N LEU A 387 -18.17 1.66 33.65
CA LEU A 387 -16.84 1.08 33.92
C LEU A 387 -16.88 -0.40 33.58
N SER A 388 -16.39 -0.81 32.42
CA SER A 388 -16.53 -2.20 31.94
C SER A 388 -15.73 -3.21 32.78
N ASN A 389 -16.02 -4.50 32.57
CA ASN A 389 -15.43 -5.60 33.34
C ASN A 389 -13.90 -5.53 33.42
N SER A 390 -13.36 -5.76 34.61
CA SER A 390 -11.93 -5.83 34.92
C SER A 390 -11.13 -4.60 34.51
N LEU A 391 -11.77 -3.44 34.33
CA LEU A 391 -11.16 -2.23 33.76
C LEU A 391 -9.82 -1.84 34.41
N PHE A 392 -9.73 -1.93 35.75
CA PHE A 392 -8.52 -1.67 36.53
C PHE A 392 -8.00 -2.90 37.28
N TRP A 393 -8.35 -4.12 36.82
CA TRP A 393 -7.87 -5.35 37.47
C TRP A 393 -6.35 -5.35 37.57
N GLY A 394 -5.78 -5.68 38.72
CA GLY A 394 -4.33 -5.75 38.92
C GLY A 394 -3.60 -4.40 38.96
N CYS A 395 -4.30 -3.26 38.97
CA CYS A 395 -3.72 -1.93 39.18
C CYS A 395 -3.25 -1.73 40.62
N SER A 396 -2.26 -2.50 41.04
CA SER A 396 -1.84 -2.63 42.45
C SER A 396 -1.37 -1.34 43.13
N ASN A 397 -0.96 -0.32 42.37
CA ASN A 397 -0.61 1.01 42.91
C ASN A 397 -1.73 2.05 42.87
N LEU A 398 -2.91 1.71 42.31
CA LEU A 398 -4.03 2.64 42.22
C LEU A 398 -4.51 2.98 43.62
N ALA A 399 -4.26 4.20 44.06
CA ALA A 399 -4.57 4.68 45.40
C ALA A 399 -5.82 5.54 45.45
N SER A 400 -6.18 6.17 44.33
CA SER A 400 -7.36 7.03 44.22
C SER A 400 -7.96 6.97 42.82
N ILE A 401 -9.27 7.12 42.74
CA ILE A 401 -10.01 7.24 41.48
C ILE A 401 -11.11 8.29 41.64
N THR A 402 -11.30 9.10 40.61
CA THR A 402 -12.48 9.96 40.46
C THR A 402 -13.36 9.37 39.36
N ILE A 403 -14.61 9.04 39.69
CA ILE A 403 -15.57 8.47 38.74
C ILE A 403 -16.47 9.60 38.23
N GLY A 404 -16.71 9.65 36.91
CA GLY A 404 -17.59 10.64 36.29
C GLY A 404 -19.04 10.50 36.76
N GLU A 405 -19.75 11.62 36.83
CA GLU A 405 -21.09 11.68 37.44
C GLU A 405 -22.18 10.99 36.62
N GLU A 406 -21.94 10.72 35.33
CA GLU A 406 -22.88 10.02 34.44
C GLU A 406 -22.72 8.49 34.43
N VAL A 407 -21.79 7.93 35.21
CA VAL A 407 -21.63 6.48 35.31
C VAL A 407 -22.88 5.86 35.94
N THR A 408 -23.50 4.93 35.22
CA THR A 408 -24.67 4.15 35.66
C THR A 408 -24.31 2.71 36.04
N THR A 409 -23.26 2.16 35.44
CA THR A 409 -22.89 0.75 35.57
C THR A 409 -21.42 0.60 35.92
N ILE A 410 -21.14 -0.23 36.93
CA ILE A 410 -19.78 -0.69 37.28
C ILE A 410 -19.75 -2.19 37.04
N GLY A 411 -18.90 -2.66 36.13
CA GLY A 411 -18.75 -4.05 35.75
C GLY A 411 -18.13 -4.94 36.83
N GLU A 412 -17.93 -6.20 36.50
CA GLU A 412 -17.33 -7.21 37.38
C GLU A 412 -15.82 -6.96 37.56
N GLU A 413 -15.26 -7.27 38.74
CA GLU A 413 -13.81 -7.23 39.02
C GLU A 413 -13.09 -5.89 38.71
N VAL A 414 -13.82 -4.77 38.57
CA VAL A 414 -13.27 -3.49 38.10
C VAL A 414 -12.04 -3.04 38.88
N PHE A 415 -12.05 -3.12 40.22
CA PHE A 415 -10.93 -2.74 41.09
C PHE A 415 -10.23 -3.94 41.71
N ARG A 416 -10.43 -5.15 41.17
CA ARG A 416 -9.82 -6.34 41.76
C ARG A 416 -8.30 -6.20 41.79
N ASP A 417 -7.69 -6.57 42.91
CA ASP A 417 -6.26 -6.45 43.20
C ASP A 417 -5.69 -5.01 43.15
N CYS A 418 -6.54 -3.99 43.30
CA CYS A 418 -6.12 -2.60 43.56
C CYS A 418 -5.67 -2.42 45.02
N ALA A 419 -4.55 -3.06 45.37
CA ALA A 419 -4.11 -3.24 46.75
C ALA A 419 -3.87 -1.93 47.54
N LYS A 420 -3.65 -0.80 46.86
CA LYS A 420 -3.43 0.53 47.48
C LYS A 420 -4.67 1.42 47.56
N LEU A 421 -5.81 1.00 47.01
CA LEU A 421 -7.04 1.80 47.04
C LEU A 421 -7.54 1.89 48.49
N THR A 422 -7.58 3.09 49.07
CA THR A 422 -7.98 3.28 50.48
C THR A 422 -9.43 3.67 50.66
N SER A 423 -9.99 4.38 49.69
CA SER A 423 -11.37 4.83 49.70
C SER A 423 -11.86 5.09 48.29
N ILE A 424 -13.16 4.98 48.08
CA ILE A 424 -13.78 5.22 46.78
C ILE A 424 -15.15 5.88 46.96
N ASN A 425 -15.49 6.78 46.03
CA ASN A 425 -16.77 7.45 45.96
C ASN A 425 -17.54 6.96 44.73
N ILE A 426 -18.73 6.40 44.94
CA ILE A 426 -19.61 5.89 43.90
C ILE A 426 -20.66 6.97 43.57
N PRO A 427 -20.74 7.46 42.32
CA PRO A 427 -21.57 8.59 41.96
C PRO A 427 -23.07 8.25 42.00
N SER A 428 -23.91 9.29 42.06
CA SER A 428 -25.33 9.12 42.39
C SER A 428 -26.17 8.37 41.35
N LYS A 429 -25.67 8.27 40.11
CA LYS A 429 -26.39 7.64 38.99
C LYS A 429 -26.13 6.15 38.85
N VAL A 430 -25.23 5.57 39.65
CA VAL A 430 -24.95 4.14 39.59
C VAL A 430 -26.17 3.35 40.02
N THR A 431 -26.64 2.45 39.15
CA THR A 431 -27.77 1.55 39.40
C THR A 431 -27.34 0.09 39.49
N ASP A 432 -26.19 -0.26 38.92
CA ASP A 432 -25.72 -1.65 38.81
C ASP A 432 -24.22 -1.74 39.12
N ILE A 433 -23.86 -2.67 40.01
CA ILE A 433 -22.48 -2.94 40.41
C ILE A 433 -22.21 -4.44 40.28
N GLY A 434 -21.19 -4.81 39.51
CA GLY A 434 -20.81 -6.19 39.28
C GLY A 434 -20.24 -6.88 40.52
N LYS A 435 -19.94 -8.16 40.35
CA LYS A 435 -19.39 -9.00 41.43
C LYS A 435 -17.91 -8.75 41.67
N ILE A 436 -17.51 -8.98 42.92
CA ILE A 436 -16.16 -9.00 43.49
C ILE A 436 -15.26 -7.83 43.09
N ILE A 437 -15.85 -6.66 42.90
CA ILE A 437 -15.16 -5.46 42.40
C ILE A 437 -14.01 -4.99 43.29
N PHE A 438 -14.02 -5.33 44.59
CA PHE A 438 -12.96 -4.99 45.55
C PHE A 438 -12.18 -6.21 46.08
N SER A 439 -12.27 -7.37 45.43
CA SER A 439 -11.42 -8.52 45.80
C SER A 439 -9.94 -8.12 45.75
N GLY A 440 -9.17 -8.39 46.80
CA GLY A 440 -7.74 -8.05 46.87
C GLY A 440 -7.42 -6.58 47.20
N CYS A 441 -8.43 -5.71 47.42
CA CYS A 441 -8.24 -4.32 47.83
C CYS A 441 -7.87 -4.20 49.33
N ASN A 442 -6.74 -4.77 49.73
CA ASN A 442 -6.38 -4.95 51.14
C ASN A 442 -6.20 -3.65 51.95
N SER A 443 -6.05 -2.50 51.28
CA SER A 443 -5.97 -1.19 51.93
C SER A 443 -7.30 -0.44 52.01
N LEU A 444 -8.39 -0.99 51.45
CA LEU A 444 -9.68 -0.31 51.39
C LEU A 444 -10.26 -0.17 52.78
N VAL A 445 -10.48 1.07 53.23
CA VAL A 445 -11.02 1.42 54.54
C VAL A 445 -12.50 1.74 54.45
N SER A 446 -12.91 2.49 53.42
CA SER A 446 -14.29 2.96 53.30
C SER A 446 -14.79 3.11 51.87
N ILE A 447 -16.06 2.85 51.67
CA ILE A 447 -16.79 3.16 50.42
C ILE A 447 -17.81 4.24 50.73
N THR A 448 -17.91 5.25 49.87
CA THR A 448 -18.96 6.27 49.91
C THR A 448 -19.91 6.03 48.76
N MET A 449 -21.18 5.77 49.07
CA MET A 449 -22.26 5.60 48.11
C MET A 449 -23.08 6.89 48.04
N ASN A 450 -23.23 7.49 46.86
CA ASN A 450 -24.17 8.59 46.62
C ASN A 450 -25.52 8.20 45.98
N PRO A 451 -25.74 6.99 45.42
CA PRO A 451 -27.07 6.60 44.96
C PRO A 451 -28.11 6.66 46.10
N VAL A 452 -29.25 7.26 45.81
CA VAL A 452 -30.37 7.32 46.77
C VAL A 452 -31.15 6.00 46.83
N THR A 453 -31.12 5.23 45.75
CA THR A 453 -31.63 3.86 45.70
C THR A 453 -30.41 2.93 45.67
N PRO A 454 -30.33 1.91 46.54
CA PRO A 454 -29.21 0.97 46.53
C PRO A 454 -29.03 0.32 45.15
N PRO A 455 -27.83 0.34 44.56
CA PRO A 455 -27.56 -0.33 43.30
C PRO A 455 -27.76 -1.84 43.40
N THR A 456 -28.15 -2.49 42.31
CA THR A 456 -28.16 -3.95 42.23
C THR A 456 -26.72 -4.47 42.31
N LEU A 457 -26.47 -5.48 43.16
CA LEU A 457 -25.17 -6.13 43.27
C LEU A 457 -25.15 -7.46 42.51
N GLY A 458 -24.19 -7.62 41.61
CA GLY A 458 -23.82 -8.93 41.07
C GLY A 458 -23.17 -9.81 42.15
N PHE A 459 -23.31 -11.13 42.01
CA PHE A 459 -22.74 -12.09 42.96
C PHE A 459 -21.98 -13.22 42.27
N GLU A 460 -21.01 -13.77 42.98
CA GLU A 460 -20.38 -15.05 42.70
C GLU A 460 -20.92 -16.09 43.69
N GLU A 461 -21.27 -17.28 43.21
CA GLU A 461 -21.64 -18.42 44.04
C GLU A 461 -20.41 -19.31 44.23
N ASP A 462 -20.00 -19.55 45.48
CA ASP A 462 -18.91 -20.50 45.74
C ASP A 462 -19.40 -21.96 45.84
N GLU A 463 -18.46 -22.91 45.95
CA GLU A 463 -18.76 -24.35 45.99
C GLU A 463 -19.70 -24.77 47.15
N ASN A 464 -19.96 -23.88 48.12
CA ASN A 464 -20.86 -24.11 49.24
C ASN A 464 -22.14 -23.25 49.16
N GLU A 465 -22.48 -22.73 47.98
CA GLU A 465 -23.64 -21.86 47.73
C GLU A 465 -23.61 -20.52 48.51
N ASN A 466 -22.43 -20.07 48.96
CA ASN A 466 -22.31 -18.75 49.56
C ASN A 466 -22.16 -17.68 48.48
N PHE A 467 -23.00 -16.63 48.58
CA PHE A 467 -22.97 -15.50 47.67
C PHE A 467 -21.91 -14.48 48.08
N LYS A 468 -21.05 -14.10 47.13
CA LYS A 468 -20.02 -13.08 47.32
C LYS A 468 -20.30 -11.90 46.40
N TYR A 469 -20.61 -10.75 47.01
CA TYR A 469 -20.95 -9.53 46.29
C TYR A 469 -19.72 -8.64 46.08
N LEU A 470 -19.42 -7.68 46.97
CA LEU A 470 -18.38 -6.67 46.74
C LEU A 470 -16.94 -7.22 46.80
N TYR A 471 -16.67 -8.27 47.58
CA TYR A 471 -15.35 -8.88 47.74
C TYR A 471 -15.48 -10.34 48.21
N ASN A 472 -14.47 -11.18 47.92
CA ASN A 472 -14.47 -12.62 48.24
C ASN A 472 -13.41 -13.06 49.28
N ASN A 473 -12.58 -12.14 49.77
CA ASN A 473 -11.55 -12.35 50.79
C ASN A 473 -11.77 -11.38 51.96
N ASP A 474 -11.24 -11.70 53.14
CA ASP A 474 -11.27 -10.78 54.29
C ASP A 474 -10.49 -9.49 53.99
N LEU A 475 -11.21 -8.42 53.66
CA LEU A 475 -10.65 -7.08 53.61
C LEU A 475 -10.40 -6.58 55.04
N THR A 476 -9.25 -6.95 55.59
CA THR A 476 -8.89 -6.69 57.00
C THR A 476 -8.91 -5.20 57.38
N ALA A 477 -8.66 -4.30 56.42
CA ALA A 477 -8.70 -2.85 56.62
C ALA A 477 -10.12 -2.24 56.50
N PHE A 478 -11.09 -2.98 55.96
CA PHE A 478 -12.39 -2.45 55.55
C PHE A 478 -13.33 -2.24 56.73
N LYS A 479 -13.68 -0.97 56.97
CA LYS A 479 -14.44 -0.54 58.15
C LYS A 479 -15.87 -0.15 57.82
N HIS A 480 -16.10 0.67 56.80
CA HIS A 480 -17.38 1.37 56.65
C HIS A 480 -17.86 1.54 55.21
N ILE A 481 -19.19 1.50 55.05
CA ILE A 481 -19.91 1.97 53.87
C ILE A 481 -20.76 3.16 54.30
N TYR A 482 -20.50 4.33 53.73
CA TYR A 482 -21.29 5.53 53.97
C TYR A 482 -22.36 5.66 52.89
N VAL A 483 -23.62 5.83 53.30
CA VAL A 483 -24.77 5.96 52.39
C VAL A 483 -25.56 7.24 52.69
N PRO A 484 -26.40 7.75 51.78
CA PRO A 484 -27.23 8.93 52.06
C PRO A 484 -28.13 8.66 53.26
N SER A 485 -28.24 9.62 54.20
CA SER A 485 -29.00 9.40 55.45
C SER A 485 -30.46 9.02 55.21
N ALA A 486 -31.05 9.51 54.11
CA ALA A 486 -32.42 9.18 53.70
C ALA A 486 -32.59 7.73 53.24
N SER A 487 -31.51 7.08 52.80
CA SER A 487 -31.50 5.74 52.20
C SER A 487 -30.94 4.67 53.13
N LEU A 488 -30.50 5.05 54.35
CA LEU A 488 -29.84 4.15 55.30
C LEU A 488 -30.63 2.86 55.55
N SER A 489 -31.94 2.99 55.83
CA SER A 489 -32.79 1.85 56.11
C SER A 489 -32.96 0.92 54.90
N GLU A 490 -32.93 1.45 53.68
CA GLU A 490 -33.09 0.67 52.46
C GLU A 490 -31.82 -0.13 52.17
N TYR A 491 -30.66 0.51 52.25
CA TYR A 491 -29.35 -0.14 52.13
C TYR A 491 -29.16 -1.28 53.15
N GLN A 492 -29.63 -1.13 54.39
CA GLN A 492 -29.49 -2.17 55.41
C GLN A 492 -30.41 -3.38 55.23
N GLN A 493 -31.40 -3.31 54.33
CA GLN A 493 -32.46 -4.32 54.19
C GLN A 493 -32.52 -5.00 52.83
N VAL A 494 -32.08 -4.33 51.77
CA VAL A 494 -32.13 -4.88 50.42
C VAL A 494 -31.10 -6.00 50.24
N GLU A 495 -31.44 -6.98 49.40
CA GLU A 495 -30.59 -8.12 49.07
C GLU A 495 -29.19 -7.68 48.61
N GLY A 496 -28.17 -8.42 49.03
CA GLY A 496 -26.76 -8.11 48.78
C GLY A 496 -26.20 -7.05 49.72
N TRP A 497 -26.88 -5.92 49.92
CA TRP A 497 -26.41 -4.88 50.84
C TRP A 497 -26.65 -5.24 52.32
N SER A 498 -27.70 -6.02 52.61
CA SER A 498 -28.00 -6.52 53.96
C SER A 498 -26.85 -7.32 54.58
N GLU A 499 -26.03 -7.99 53.75
CA GLU A 499 -24.81 -8.72 54.16
C GLU A 499 -23.73 -7.79 54.75
N TYR A 500 -23.81 -6.48 54.50
CA TYR A 500 -22.90 -5.46 55.00
C TYR A 500 -23.56 -4.52 56.01
N SER A 501 -24.75 -4.87 56.52
CA SER A 501 -25.56 -3.99 57.38
C SER A 501 -24.84 -3.50 58.65
N ASP A 502 -23.90 -4.28 59.19
CA ASP A 502 -23.06 -3.94 60.35
C ASP A 502 -21.98 -2.89 60.02
N LYS A 503 -21.66 -2.71 58.74
CA LYS A 503 -20.66 -1.75 58.23
C LYS A 503 -21.31 -0.51 57.60
N ILE A 504 -22.62 -0.53 57.34
CA ILE A 504 -23.36 0.57 56.70
C ILE A 504 -23.78 1.62 57.74
N SER A 505 -23.46 2.89 57.48
CA SER A 505 -23.91 4.03 58.28
C SER A 505 -24.22 5.25 57.41
N ALA A 506 -25.01 6.19 57.93
CA ALA A 506 -25.27 7.44 57.23
C ALA A 506 -23.97 8.27 57.10
N GLN A 507 -23.81 8.93 55.95
CA GLN A 507 -22.80 9.98 55.74
C GLN A 507 -22.89 11.10 56.79
#